data_AF-A0A3C0YDM7-F1
#
_entry.id   AF-A0A3C0YDM7-F1
#
_cell.length_a   1.000
_cell.length_b   1.000
_cell.length_c   1.000
_cell.angle_alpha   90.00
_cell.angle_beta   90.00
_cell.angle_gamma   90.00
#
_symmetry.space_group_name_H-M   'P 1'
#
loop_
_entity.id
_entity.type
_entity.pdbx_description
1 polymer ?
#
loop_
_entity_poly.entity_id
_entity_poly.type
_entity_poly.pdbx_seq_one_letter_code
_entity_poly.pdbx_strand_id
1 'polypeptide(L)'
;MSLPSDFIVGCIIVGLLLIAMTLAGSFIARLPLSAAMLYLGVGVAIGPLGLGLLKLDALRNVALLERVTEVAVLISLFTAGIKLELPLTNRRWRIPVQLATLSMLVTV
;
A
#
# COMPACT_ATOMS: atom_id res chain seq x y z
N MET A 1 25.31 -12.64 -10.59
CA MET A 1 25.76 -11.26 -10.81
C MET A 1 25.03 -10.71 -12.04
N SER A 2 23.70 -10.50 -11.96
CA SER A 2 22.82 -9.99 -13.04
C SER A 2 22.22 -8.62 -12.65
N LEU A 3 23.04 -7.77 -12.03
CA LEU A 3 22.57 -6.60 -11.28
C LEU A 3 22.15 -5.35 -12.11
N PRO A 4 22.50 -5.15 -13.40
CA PRO A 4 22.10 -3.93 -14.11
C PRO A 4 20.72 -4.02 -14.78
N SER A 5 20.34 -5.15 -15.38
CA SER A 5 19.09 -5.28 -16.13
C SER A 5 17.85 -5.26 -15.24
N ASP A 6 17.94 -5.92 -14.08
CA ASP A 6 16.80 -6.09 -13.17
C ASP A 6 16.42 -4.75 -12.51
N PHE A 7 17.42 -3.90 -12.23
CA PHE A 7 17.20 -2.53 -11.74
C PHE A 7 16.56 -1.64 -12.80
N ILE A 8 17.02 -1.72 -14.05
CA ILE A 8 16.46 -0.95 -15.17
C ILE A 8 14.99 -1.30 -15.36
N VAL A 9 14.65 -2.60 -15.35
CA VAL A 9 13.26 -3.06 -15.45
C VAL A 9 12.42 -2.54 -14.27
N GLY A 10 12.97 -2.57 -13.05
CA GLY A 10 12.33 -1.99 -11.87
C GLY A 10 12.04 -0.50 -12.02
N CYS A 11 13.02 0.30 -12.46
CA CYS A 11 12.84 1.73 -12.72
C CYS A 11 11.82 2.01 -13.82
N ILE A 12 11.81 1.23 -14.90
CA ILE A 12 10.82 1.37 -15.97
C ILE A 12 9.42 1.07 -15.45
N ILE A 13 9.25 0.00 -14.67
CA ILE A 13 7.96 -0.37 -14.07
C ILE A 13 7.48 0.75 -13.13
N VAL A 14 8.33 1.22 -12.22
CA VAL A 14 7.98 2.28 -11.27
C VAL A 14 7.69 3.59 -12.02
N GLY A 15 8.50 3.96 -13.01
CA GLY A 15 8.29 5.16 -13.82
C GLY A 15 6.99 5.10 -14.61
N LEU A 16 6.72 3.99 -15.29
CA LEU A 16 5.47 3.76 -16.02
C LEU A 16 4.27 3.85 -15.07
N LEU A 17 4.37 3.26 -13.88
CA LEU A 17 3.31 3.27 -12.88
C LEU A 17 3.03 4.69 -12.35
N LEU A 18 4.08 5.47 -12.07
CA LEU A 18 3.94 6.87 -11.64
C LEU A 18 3.32 7.73 -12.74
N ILE A 19 3.75 7.58 -14.00
CA ILE A 19 3.17 8.29 -15.16
C ILE A 19 1.71 7.87 -15.37
N ALA A 20 1.42 6.56 -15.29
CA ALA A 20 0.06 6.06 -15.40
C ALA A 20 -0.83 6.63 -14.31
N MET A 21 -0.34 6.74 -13.06
CA MET A 21 -1.12 7.30 -11.96
C MET A 21 -1.35 8.81 -12.09
N THR A 22 -0.36 9.58 -12.56
CA THR A 22 -0.55 11.02 -12.80
C THR A 22 -1.52 11.28 -13.94
N LEU A 23 -1.43 10.51 -15.03
CA LEU A 23 -2.34 10.61 -16.18
C LEU A 23 -3.73 10.07 -15.83
N ALA A 24 -3.79 8.98 -15.06
CA ALA A 24 -5.02 8.43 -14.53
C ALA A 24 -5.66 9.43 -13.59
N GLY A 25 -4.96 10.19 -12.73
CA GLY A 25 -5.56 11.26 -11.92
C GLY A 25 -6.46 12.23 -12.71
N SER A 26 -6.11 12.52 -13.97
CA SER A 26 -6.94 13.32 -14.88
C SER A 26 -8.13 12.57 -15.51
N PHE A 27 -8.04 11.24 -15.70
CA PHE A 27 -9.10 10.38 -16.24
C PHE A 27 -10.00 9.70 -15.17
N ILE A 28 -9.48 9.50 -13.95
CA ILE A 28 -10.10 8.84 -12.80
C ILE A 28 -11.18 9.69 -12.16
N ALA A 29 -11.22 11.00 -12.46
CA ALA A 29 -12.37 11.84 -12.12
C ALA A 29 -13.69 11.31 -12.71
N ARG A 30 -13.65 10.37 -13.68
CA ARG A 30 -14.83 9.77 -14.33
C ARG A 30 -15.02 8.27 -14.07
N LEU A 31 -14.05 7.55 -13.50
CA LEU A 31 -14.18 6.13 -13.14
C LEU A 31 -13.91 5.94 -11.64
N PRO A 32 -14.74 5.18 -10.88
CA PRO A 32 -14.60 4.95 -9.44
C PRO A 32 -13.44 4.01 -9.08
N LEU A 33 -12.29 4.12 -9.75
CA LEU A 33 -11.12 3.30 -9.50
C LEU A 33 -10.22 4.02 -8.50
N SER A 34 -10.03 3.44 -7.31
CA SER A 34 -9.10 3.99 -6.34
C SER A 34 -7.65 3.71 -6.76
N ALA A 35 -6.71 4.58 -6.37
CA ALA A 35 -5.28 4.34 -6.55
C ALA A 35 -4.86 2.96 -6.01
N ALA A 36 -5.43 2.53 -4.89
CA ALA A 36 -5.17 1.22 -4.29
C ALA A 36 -5.55 0.07 -5.23
N MET A 37 -6.67 0.16 -5.96
CA MET A 37 -7.06 -0.86 -6.94
C MET A 37 -6.08 -0.93 -8.12
N LEU A 38 -5.58 0.22 -8.59
CA LEU A 38 -4.58 0.28 -9.65
C LEU A 38 -3.25 -0.36 -9.22
N TYR A 39 -2.74 0.03 -8.04
CA TYR A 39 -1.53 -0.57 -7.47
C TYR A 39 -1.68 -2.09 -7.25
N LEU A 40 -2.84 -2.53 -6.77
CA LEU A 40 -3.14 -3.95 -6.59
C LEU A 40 -3.19 -4.69 -7.94
N GLY A 41 -3.87 -4.15 -8.94
CA GLY A 41 -3.96 -4.75 -10.27
C GLY A 41 -2.60 -4.91 -10.93
N VAL A 42 -1.73 -3.91 -10.81
CA VAL A 42 -0.34 -3.98 -11.29
C VAL A 42 0.46 -5.01 -10.50
N GLY A 43 0.30 -5.07 -9.17
CA GLY A 43 0.92 -6.08 -8.33
C GLY A 43 0.52 -7.52 -8.71
N VAL A 44 -0.76 -7.74 -9.02
CA VAL A 44 -1.26 -9.04 -9.52
C VAL A 44 -0.69 -9.34 -10.91
N ALA A 45 -0.66 -8.37 -11.81
CA ALA A 45 -0.16 -8.53 -13.17
C ALA A 45 1.34 -8.87 -13.22
N ILE A 46 2.17 -8.31 -12.32
CA ILE A 46 3.61 -8.59 -12.27
C ILE A 46 3.92 -9.81 -11.37
N GLY A 47 3.02 -10.11 -10.43
CA GLY A 47 3.13 -11.23 -9.50
C GLY A 47 3.05 -12.61 -10.16
N PRO A 48 3.13 -13.68 -9.35
CA PRO A 48 3.13 -15.06 -9.84
C PRO A 48 1.82 -15.45 -10.55
N LEU A 49 0.72 -14.76 -10.25
CA LEU A 49 -0.59 -14.93 -10.89
C LEU A 49 -0.67 -14.29 -12.29
N GLY A 50 0.26 -13.40 -12.65
CA GLY A 50 0.30 -12.71 -13.93
C GLY A 50 1.51 -13.12 -14.78
N LEU A 51 2.45 -12.19 -14.97
CA LEU A 51 3.66 -12.38 -15.79
C LEU A 51 4.71 -13.28 -15.14
N GLY A 52 4.54 -13.66 -13.87
CA GLY A 52 5.46 -14.56 -13.17
C GLY A 52 6.85 -13.96 -12.91
N LEU A 53 7.02 -12.65 -13.11
CA LEU A 53 8.29 -11.94 -12.96
C LEU A 53 8.70 -11.82 -11.48
N LEU A 54 7.72 -11.61 -10.59
CA LEU A 54 7.94 -11.74 -9.15
C LEU A 54 7.62 -13.17 -8.70
N LYS A 55 8.65 -14.03 -8.65
CA LYS A 55 8.62 -15.23 -7.78
C LYS A 55 8.83 -14.79 -6.34
N LEU A 56 7.83 -14.10 -5.78
CA LEU A 56 7.74 -13.87 -4.35
C LEU A 56 7.39 -15.20 -3.70
N ASP A 57 8.42 -16.02 -3.42
CA ASP A 57 8.30 -17.01 -2.35
C ASP A 57 8.15 -16.23 -1.05
N ALA A 58 6.93 -15.79 -0.75
CA ALA A 58 6.60 -15.07 0.49
C ALA A 58 7.05 -15.87 1.72
N LEU A 59 7.09 -17.21 1.62
CA LEU A 59 7.62 -18.11 2.64
C LEU A 59 9.15 -18.17 2.71
N ARG A 60 9.87 -17.89 1.62
CA ARG A 60 11.35 -17.97 1.59
C ARG A 60 12.02 -16.65 1.97
N ASN A 61 11.34 -15.53 1.74
CA ASN A 61 11.82 -14.19 2.08
C ASN A 61 10.88 -13.46 3.04
N VAL A 62 10.31 -14.19 4.01
CA VAL A 62 9.39 -13.63 5.04
C VAL A 62 10.00 -12.40 5.71
N ALA A 63 11.29 -12.47 6.08
CA ALA A 63 11.96 -11.38 6.78
C ALA A 63 12.01 -10.07 5.97
N LEU A 64 12.20 -10.13 4.64
CA LEU A 64 12.19 -8.92 3.82
C LEU A 64 10.78 -8.35 3.71
N LEU A 65 9.78 -9.23 3.53
CA LEU A 65 8.39 -8.83 3.42
C LEU A 65 7.90 -8.21 4.73
N GLU A 66 8.25 -8.82 5.87
CA GLU A 66 7.98 -8.33 7.22
C GLU A 66 8.55 -6.92 7.41
N ARG A 67 9.84 -6.71 7.09
CA ARG A 67 10.48 -5.39 7.23
C ARG A 67 9.87 -4.33 6.33
N VAL A 68 9.56 -4.66 5.09
CA VAL A 68 8.93 -3.71 4.17
C VAL A 68 7.51 -3.36 4.63
N THR A 69 6.74 -4.35 5.06
CA THR A 69 5.39 -4.13 5.60
C THR A 69 5.43 -3.36 6.92
N GLU A 70 6.37 -3.66 7.81
CA GLU A 70 6.61 -2.92 9.06
C GLU A 70 6.86 -1.44 8.76
N VAL A 71 7.82 -1.14 7.87
CA VAL A 71 8.14 0.23 7.47
C VAL A 71 6.93 0.92 6.83
N ALA A 72 6.21 0.23 5.94
CA ALA A 72 5.01 0.78 5.30
C ALA A 72 3.91 1.11 6.31
N VAL A 73 3.65 0.23 7.29
CA VAL A 73 2.68 0.44 8.37
C VAL A 73 3.12 1.58 9.27
N LEU A 74 4.39 1.68 9.63
CA LEU A 74 4.92 2.78 10.43
C LEU A 74 4.74 4.13 9.74
N ILE A 75 5.06 4.23 8.44
CA ILE A 75 4.85 5.46 7.65
C ILE A 75 3.36 5.80 7.58
N SER A 76 2.50 4.81 7.38
CA SER A 76 1.05 4.98 7.32
C SER A 76 0.48 5.50 8.65
N LEU A 77 0.85 4.86 9.76
CA LEU A 77 0.39 5.23 11.10
C LEU A 77 0.92 6.61 11.51
N PHE A 78 2.18 6.92 11.17
CA PHE A 78 2.77 8.23 11.43
C PHE A 78 2.02 9.33 10.65
N THR A 79 1.79 9.11 9.36
CA THR A 79 1.05 10.06 8.52
C THR A 79 -0.39 10.23 9.01
N ALA A 80 -1.06 9.15 9.38
CA ALA A 80 -2.40 9.19 9.97
C ALA A 80 -2.41 9.93 11.31
N GLY A 81 -1.39 9.73 12.15
CA GLY A 81 -1.21 10.42 13.42
C GLY A 81 -1.08 11.94 13.25
N ILE A 82 -0.33 12.40 12.25
CA ILE A 82 -0.23 13.84 11.91
C ILE A 82 -1.58 14.41 11.47
N LYS A 83 -2.39 13.64 10.73
CA LYS A 83 -3.73 14.05 10.27
C LYS A 83 -4.78 14.04 11.38
N LEU A 84 -4.45 13.53 12.56
CA LEU A 84 -5.36 13.45 13.70
C LEU A 84 -5.37 14.79 14.44
N GLU A 85 -6.18 15.73 13.95
CA GLU A 85 -6.27 17.10 14.48
C GLU A 85 -7.00 17.19 15.84
N LEU A 86 -7.60 16.09 16.30
CA LEU A 86 -8.38 16.08 17.55
C LEU A 86 -7.44 15.95 18.76
N PRO A 87 -7.38 16.96 19.66
CA PRO A 87 -6.56 16.86 20.86
C PRO A 87 -6.98 15.63 21.68
N LEU A 88 -6.01 14.79 22.04
CA LEU A 88 -6.21 13.51 22.74
C LEU A 88 -6.98 13.66 24.07
N THR A 89 -6.96 14.86 24.66
CA THR A 89 -7.66 15.22 25.90
C THR A 89 -9.17 15.38 25.73
N ASN A 90 -9.69 15.45 24.49
CA ASN A 90 -11.09 15.75 24.25
C ASN A 90 -11.98 14.52 24.52
N ARG A 91 -13.00 14.65 25.38
CA ARG A 91 -13.91 13.56 25.79
C ARG A 91 -14.65 12.88 24.61
N ARG A 92 -14.64 13.51 23.44
CA ARG A 92 -15.15 13.00 22.16
C ARG A 92 -14.35 11.82 21.62
N TRP A 93 -13.11 11.60 22.08
CA TRP A 93 -12.26 10.44 21.71
C TRP A 93 -12.84 9.09 22.16
N ARG A 94 -13.72 9.07 23.17
CA ARG A 94 -14.33 7.82 23.65
C ARG A 94 -15.14 7.10 22.57
N ILE A 95 -15.87 7.85 21.74
CA ILE A 95 -16.72 7.28 20.69
C ILE A 95 -15.90 6.58 19.58
N PRO A 96 -14.90 7.22 18.95
CA PRO A 96 -14.06 6.56 17.95
C PRO A 96 -13.18 5.45 18.56
N VAL A 97 -12.71 5.59 19.80
CA VAL A 97 -11.94 4.50 20.47
C VAL A 97 -12.83 3.30 20.74
N GLN A 98 -14.04 3.49 21.28
CA GLN A 98 -14.99 2.39 21.49
C GLN A 98 -15.41 1.79 20.16
N LEU A 99 -15.72 2.59 19.13
CA LEU A 99 -16.04 2.07 17.81
C LEU A 99 -14.88 1.26 17.24
N ALA A 100 -13.64 1.78 17.27
CA ALA A 100 -12.48 1.07 16.73
C ALA A 100 -12.21 -0.24 17.48
N THR A 101 -12.19 -0.22 18.82
CA THR A 101 -11.89 -1.40 19.64
C THR A 101 -12.99 -2.43 19.60
N LEU A 102 -14.25 -2.02 19.80
CA LEU A 102 -15.38 -2.93 19.88
C LEU A 102 -15.75 -3.46 18.49
N SER A 103 -15.66 -2.64 17.43
CA SER A 103 -15.85 -3.10 16.05
C SER A 103 -14.75 -4.07 15.62
N MET A 104 -13.47 -3.79 15.90
CA MET A 104 -12.39 -4.73 15.58
C MET A 104 -12.56 -6.06 16.32
N LEU A 105 -12.87 -6.03 17.63
CA LEU A 105 -13.11 -7.24 18.41
C LEU A 105 -14.30 -8.07 17.91
N VAL A 106 -15.31 -7.44 17.35
CA VAL A 106 -16.47 -8.14 16.78
C VAL A 106 -16.18 -8.70 15.39
N THR A 107 -15.28 -8.06 14.63
CA THR A 107 -14.98 -8.43 13.23
C THR A 107 -13.90 -9.51 13.13
N VAL A 108 -12.95 -9.54 14.08
CA VAL A 108 -11.83 -10.51 14.15
C VAL A 108 -12.22 -11.68 15.03
#